data_AF-A0AAN0JWI6-F1
#
_entry.id   AF-A0AAN0JWI6-F1
#
_cell.length_a   1.000
_cell.length_b   1.000
_cell.length_c   1.000
_cell.angle_alpha   90.00
_cell.angle_beta   90.00
_cell.angle_gamma   90.00
#
_symmetry.space_group_name_H-M   'P 1'
#
loop_
_entity.id
_entity.type
_entity.pdbx_description
1 polymer ?
#
loop_
_entity_poly.entity_id
_entity_poly.type
_entity_poly.pdbx_seq_one_letter_code
_entity_poly.pdbx_strand_id
1 'polypeptide(L)'
;MKNLLLELVDKERKGEIVDRGAIQSTCKMLMCLSLSSSKRDVYEEDFERPFLQMSREFYKAESQKLLAENSAPVYLRKVEARLVEELERTHHYLDPSTESRITKVVEDELIKEHMSTIVDMENSGVIHMLKNIRVEGNTS
;
A
#
# COMPACT_ATOMS: atom_id res chain seq x y z
N MET A 1 6.50 9.06 21.21
CA MET A 1 5.81 7.79 20.89
C MET A 1 5.25 7.77 19.47
N LYS A 2 4.46 8.78 19.02
CA LYS A 2 3.88 8.82 17.67
C LYS A 2 4.87 8.52 16.52
N ASN A 3 6.05 9.15 16.56
CA ASN A 3 7.08 8.96 15.54
C ASN A 3 7.68 7.54 15.53
N LEU A 4 7.74 6.85 16.67
CA LEU A 4 8.38 5.55 16.76
C LEU A 4 7.61 4.47 15.98
N LEU A 5 6.28 4.47 16.05
CA LEU A 5 5.48 3.49 15.30
C LEU A 5 5.62 3.69 13.79
N LEU A 6 5.62 4.95 13.35
CA LEU A 6 5.80 5.30 11.94
C LEU A 6 7.20 4.92 11.45
N GLU A 7 8.24 5.19 12.25
CA GLU A 7 9.61 4.78 11.95
C GLU A 7 9.75 3.25 11.84
N LEU A 8 9.11 2.48 12.72
CA LEU A 8 9.14 1.01 12.66
C LEU A 8 8.45 0.48 11.40
N VAL A 9 7.32 1.07 11.01
CA VAL A 9 6.63 0.72 9.76
C VAL A 9 7.50 1.04 8.54
N ASP A 10 8.12 2.22 8.49
CA ASP A 10 9.00 2.62 7.39
C ASP A 10 10.24 1.72 7.27
N LYS A 11 10.85 1.36 8.41
CA LYS A 11 11.93 0.37 8.47
C LYS A 11 11.51 -0.99 7.93
N GLU A 12 10.34 -1.48 8.33
CA GLU A 12 9.81 -2.74 7.83
C GLU A 12 9.59 -2.70 6.30
N ARG A 13 9.04 -1.61 5.76
CA ARG A 13 8.87 -1.43 4.30
C ARG A 13 10.21 -1.45 3.54
N LYS A 14 11.28 -1.03 4.19
CA LYS A 14 12.66 -1.08 3.67
C LYS A 14 13.33 -2.45 3.84
N GLY A 15 12.61 -3.42 4.40
CA GLY A 15 13.10 -4.79 4.60
C GLY A 15 13.85 -5.01 5.90
N GLU A 16 13.83 -4.05 6.83
CA GLU A 16 14.43 -4.23 8.16
C GLU A 16 13.53 -5.10 9.05
N ILE A 17 14.15 -5.90 9.91
CA ILE A 17 13.43 -6.70 10.91
C ILE A 17 13.01 -5.77 12.05
N VAL A 18 11.71 -5.74 12.34
CA VAL A 18 11.13 -4.93 13.42
C VAL A 18 10.35 -5.78 14.42
N ASP A 19 10.21 -5.28 15.65
CA ASP A 19 9.39 -5.93 16.66
C ASP A 19 7.89 -5.66 16.41
N ARG A 20 7.27 -6.53 15.61
CA ARG A 20 5.83 -6.52 15.33
C ARG A 20 4.97 -6.62 16.59
N GLY A 21 5.46 -7.29 17.64
CA GLY A 21 4.75 -7.45 18.92
C GLY A 21 4.66 -6.14 19.69
N ALA A 22 5.72 -5.34 19.67
CA ALA A 22 5.73 -4.00 20.23
C ALA A 22 4.77 -3.05 19.49
N ILE A 23 4.74 -3.13 18.15
CA ILE A 23 3.80 -2.34 17.32
C ILE A 23 2.36 -2.72 17.68
N GLN A 24 2.05 -4.02 17.71
CA GLN A 24 0.72 -4.52 18.02
C GLN A 24 0.26 -4.10 19.43
N SER A 25 1.13 -4.25 20.43
CA SER A 25 0.83 -3.89 21.82
C SER A 25 0.53 -2.39 21.95
N THR A 26 1.29 -1.56 21.23
CA THR A 26 1.07 -0.11 21.21
C THR A 26 -0.24 0.25 20.50
N CYS A 27 -0.55 -0.38 19.36
CA CYS A 27 -1.82 -0.18 18.67
C CYS A 27 -3.02 -0.55 19.55
N LYS A 28 -2.95 -1.70 20.23
CA LYS A 28 -3.98 -2.13 21.20
C LYS A 28 -4.13 -1.14 22.36
N MET A 29 -3.03 -0.62 22.88
CA MET A 29 -3.07 0.41 23.93
C MET A 29 -3.79 1.68 23.44
N LEU A 30 -3.49 2.18 22.24
CA LEU A 30 -4.16 3.36 21.68
C LEU A 30 -5.66 3.13 21.48
N MET A 31 -6.06 1.92 21.08
CA MET A 31 -7.47 1.53 21.02
C MET A 31 -8.11 1.52 22.42
N CYS A 32 -7.46 0.93 23.42
CA CYS A 32 -7.97 0.89 24.80
C CYS A 32 -8.08 2.28 25.45
N LEU A 33 -7.19 3.21 25.12
CA LEU A 33 -7.22 4.59 25.62
C LEU A 33 -8.34 5.43 25.01
N SER A 34 -9.03 4.92 23.98
CA SER A 34 -10.18 5.60 23.39
C SER A 34 -11.38 5.52 24.33
N LEU A 35 -11.55 6.55 25.16
CA LEU A 35 -12.62 6.67 26.16
C LEU A 35 -13.96 7.17 25.59
N SER A 36 -14.00 7.49 24.29
CA SER A 36 -15.16 8.06 23.61
C SER A 36 -16.09 7.00 23.02
N SER A 37 -17.30 7.44 22.64
CA SER A 37 -18.34 6.62 22.03
C SER A 37 -17.90 5.89 20.75
N SER A 38 -16.89 6.43 20.06
CA SER A 38 -16.34 5.93 18.79
C SER A 38 -15.22 4.89 18.95
N LYS A 39 -14.76 4.57 20.18
CA LYS A 39 -13.80 3.49 20.50
C LYS A 39 -12.47 3.47 19.73
N ARG A 40 -12.13 4.51 18.94
CA ARG A 40 -10.88 4.54 18.14
C ARG A 40 -10.25 5.92 17.95
N ASP A 41 -10.76 6.98 18.58
CA ASP A 41 -10.30 8.35 18.31
C ASP A 41 -8.81 8.55 18.57
N VAL A 42 -8.29 7.98 19.66
CA VAL A 42 -6.87 8.09 20.00
C VAL A 42 -6.02 7.33 18.98
N TYR A 43 -6.44 6.13 18.58
CA TYR A 43 -5.76 5.37 17.53
C TYR A 43 -5.77 6.11 16.18
N GLU A 44 -6.91 6.68 15.80
CA GLU A 44 -7.07 7.36 14.52
C GLU A 44 -6.19 8.62 14.43
N GLU A 45 -6.26 9.49 15.44
CA GLU A 45 -5.54 10.76 15.45
C GLU A 45 -4.03 10.60 15.71
N ASP A 46 -3.65 9.71 16.62
CA ASP A 46 -2.25 9.60 17.04
C ASP A 46 -1.41 8.66 16.17
N PHE A 47 -2.06 7.74 15.43
CA PHE A 47 -1.36 6.75 14.61
C PHE A 47 -1.93 6.62 13.19
N GLU A 48 -3.21 6.28 13.02
CA GLU A 48 -3.75 5.86 11.72
C GLU A 48 -3.64 6.97 10.66
N ARG A 49 -4.04 8.20 10.99
CA ARG A 49 -3.95 9.34 10.07
C ARG A 49 -2.50 9.67 9.67
N PRO A 50 -1.56 9.81 10.62
CA PRO A 50 -0.14 9.94 10.28
C PRO A 50 0.41 8.76 9.45
N PHE A 51 0.02 7.53 9.78
CA PHE A 51 0.41 6.32 9.04
C PHE A 51 -0.07 6.36 7.59
N LEU A 52 -1.34 6.70 7.35
CA LEU A 52 -1.90 6.80 6.01
C LEU A 52 -1.24 7.94 5.20
N GLN A 53 -0.93 9.07 5.84
CA GLN A 53 -0.22 10.18 5.19
C GLN A 53 1.20 9.78 4.78
N MET A 54 1.98 9.19 5.69
CA MET A 54 3.32 8.69 5.38
C MET A 54 3.29 7.61 4.27
N SER A 55 2.27 6.74 4.30
CA SER A 55 2.08 5.71 3.27
C SER A 55 1.76 6.31 1.92
N ARG A 56 0.96 7.37 1.87
CA ARG A 56 0.66 8.10 0.64
C ARG A 56 1.94 8.68 0.03
N GLU A 57 2.76 9.34 0.83
CA GLU A 57 4.03 9.91 0.38
C GLU A 57 5.01 8.84 -0.11
N PHE A 58 5.08 7.71 0.60
CA PHE A 58 5.88 6.56 0.21
C PHE A 58 5.44 6.00 -1.15
N TYR A 59 4.15 5.69 -1.33
CA TYR A 59 3.66 5.08 -2.57
C TYR A 59 3.66 6.04 -3.74
N LYS A 60 3.48 7.34 -3.50
CA LYS A 60 3.68 8.36 -4.54
C LYS A 60 5.10 8.38 -5.06
N ALA A 61 6.11 8.28 -4.19
CA ALA A 61 7.50 8.22 -4.62
C ALA A 61 7.83 6.88 -5.32
N GLU A 62 7.31 5.78 -4.78
CA GLU A 62 7.50 4.44 -5.34
C GLU A 62 6.87 4.31 -6.74
N SER A 63 5.66 4.83 -6.97
CA SER A 63 4.98 4.76 -8.26
C SER A 63 5.80 5.42 -9.38
N GLN A 64 6.34 6.62 -9.14
CA GLN A 64 7.16 7.34 -10.11
C GLN A 64 8.40 6.53 -10.50
N LYS A 65 9.07 5.94 -9.50
CA LYS A 65 10.24 5.08 -9.74
C LYS A 65 9.84 3.83 -10.55
N LEU A 66 8.78 3.15 -10.13
CA LEU A 66 8.36 1.90 -10.75
C LEU A 66 7.89 2.10 -12.20
N LEU A 67 7.17 3.18 -12.50
CA LEU A 67 6.73 3.52 -13.86
C LEU A 67 7.91 3.85 -14.78
N ALA A 68 8.96 4.49 -14.25
CA ALA A 68 10.15 4.82 -15.03
C ALA A 68 11.02 3.58 -15.34
N GLU A 69 11.02 2.58 -14.46
CA GLU A 69 11.95 1.44 -14.53
C GLU A 69 11.32 0.15 -15.09
N ASN A 70 9.99 0.06 -15.21
CA ASN A 70 9.29 -1.19 -15.49
C ASN A 70 8.27 -1.05 -16.62
N SER A 71 7.98 -2.16 -17.31
CA SER A 71 6.82 -2.29 -18.20
C SER A 71 5.50 -2.41 -17.44
N ALA A 72 4.35 -2.12 -18.08
CA ALA A 72 3.04 -2.17 -17.41
C ALA A 72 2.72 -3.51 -16.70
N PRO A 73 3.00 -4.70 -17.28
CA PRO A 73 2.72 -5.97 -16.61
C PRO A 73 3.63 -6.25 -15.41
N VAL A 74 4.87 -5.74 -15.45
CA VAL A 74 5.81 -5.82 -14.31
C VAL A 74 5.38 -4.87 -13.21
N TYR A 75 4.97 -3.64 -13.58
CA TYR A 75 4.43 -2.65 -12.67
C TYR A 75 3.21 -3.19 -11.91
N LEU A 76 2.20 -3.71 -12.61
CA LEU A 76 0.97 -4.23 -11.99
C LEU A 76 1.24 -5.39 -11.02
N ARG A 77 2.17 -6.30 -11.35
CA ARG A 77 2.59 -7.37 -10.41
C ARG A 77 3.24 -6.81 -9.15
N LYS A 78 4.01 -5.72 -9.25
CA LYS A 78 4.59 -5.06 -8.08
C LYS A 78 3.52 -4.36 -7.24
N VAL A 79 2.52 -3.73 -7.87
CA VAL A 79 1.36 -3.16 -7.16
C VAL A 79 0.60 -4.23 -6.39
N GLU A 80 0.33 -5.38 -7.00
CA GLU A 80 -0.32 -6.52 -6.34
C GLU A 80 0.49 -7.01 -5.13
N ALA A 81 1.82 -7.13 -5.27
CA ALA A 81 2.69 -7.50 -4.16
C ALA A 81 2.62 -6.48 -3.00
N ARG A 82 2.59 -5.17 -3.31
CA ARG A 82 2.44 -4.12 -2.29
C ARG A 82 1.10 -4.19 -1.56
N LEU A 83 0.01 -4.51 -2.27
CA LEU A 83 -1.30 -4.71 -1.65
C LEU A 83 -1.27 -5.89 -0.67
N VAL A 84 -0.71 -7.03 -1.08
CA VAL A 84 -0.57 -8.21 -0.21
C VAL A 84 0.26 -7.88 1.03
N GLU A 85 1.38 -7.18 0.87
CA GLU A 85 2.22 -6.77 2.00
C GLU A 85 1.49 -5.85 3.00
N GLU A 86 0.67 -4.89 2.53
CA GLU A 86 -0.12 -4.03 3.42
C GLU A 86 -1.27 -4.77 4.11
N LEU A 87 -1.87 -5.76 3.45
CA LEU A 87 -2.87 -6.64 4.06
C LEU A 87 -2.25 -7.47 5.19
N GLU A 88 -1.12 -8.13 4.91
CA GLU A 88 -0.37 -8.90 5.92
C GLU A 88 0.04 -8.01 7.09
N ARG A 89 0.57 -6.81 6.80
CA ARG A 89 0.94 -5.81 7.82
C ARG A 89 -0.23 -5.47 8.73
N THR A 90 -1.37 -5.18 8.12
CA THR A 90 -2.57 -4.80 8.87
C THR A 90 -3.04 -5.95 9.75
N HIS A 91 -3.12 -7.16 9.21
CA HIS A 91 -3.49 -8.37 9.93
C HIS A 91 -2.55 -8.68 11.11
N HIS A 92 -1.25 -8.43 10.97
CA HIS A 92 -0.29 -8.76 12.00
C HIS A 92 -0.40 -7.85 13.23
N TYR A 93 -0.54 -6.53 13.04
CA TYR A 93 -0.34 -5.61 14.16
C TYR A 93 -1.17 -4.33 14.16
N LEU A 94 -1.98 -4.04 13.14
CA LEU A 94 -2.86 -2.87 13.12
C LEU A 94 -4.29 -3.25 13.52
N ASP A 95 -5.14 -2.25 13.73
CA ASP A 95 -6.56 -2.50 13.91
C ASP A 95 -7.19 -2.87 12.55
N PRO A 96 -8.08 -3.90 12.47
CA PRO A 96 -8.70 -4.32 11.21
C PRO A 96 -9.45 -3.20 10.47
N SER A 97 -9.93 -2.17 11.17
CA SER A 97 -10.57 -1.01 10.51
C SER A 97 -9.64 -0.21 9.60
N THR A 98 -8.31 -0.38 9.76
CA THR A 98 -7.28 0.28 8.97
C THR A 98 -7.14 -0.32 7.57
N GLU A 99 -7.49 -1.59 7.38
CA GLU A 99 -7.23 -2.35 6.15
C GLU A 99 -7.81 -1.65 4.92
N SER A 100 -9.11 -1.35 4.97
CA SER A 100 -9.81 -0.65 3.87
C SER A 100 -9.19 0.72 3.56
N ARG A 101 -8.63 1.40 4.56
CA ARG A 101 -8.05 2.74 4.41
C ARG A 101 -6.67 2.68 3.76
N ILE A 102 -5.82 1.74 4.19
CA ILE A 102 -4.48 1.59 3.58
C ILE A 102 -4.57 1.01 2.18
N THR A 103 -5.45 0.02 1.94
CA THR A 103 -5.71 -0.52 0.59
C THR A 103 -6.08 0.60 -0.37
N LYS A 104 -7.00 1.48 0.04
CA LYS A 104 -7.39 2.64 -0.77
C LYS A 104 -6.24 3.60 -1.06
N VAL A 105 -5.33 3.83 -0.09
CA VAL A 105 -4.13 4.66 -0.32
C VAL A 105 -3.22 4.03 -1.38
N VAL A 106 -2.98 2.71 -1.30
CA VAL A 106 -2.18 1.99 -2.30
C VAL A 106 -2.83 2.07 -3.67
N GLU A 107 -4.13 1.81 -3.76
CA GLU A 107 -4.88 1.87 -5.03
C GLU A 107 -4.89 3.28 -5.63
N ASP A 108 -5.14 4.30 -4.81
CA ASP A 108 -5.16 5.69 -5.27
C ASP A 108 -3.78 6.08 -5.84
N GLU A 109 -2.71 5.88 -5.08
CA GLU A 109 -1.36 6.35 -5.46
C GLU A 109 -0.67 5.48 -6.52
N LEU A 110 -0.92 4.16 -6.55
CA LEU A 110 -0.24 3.27 -7.51
C LEU A 110 -1.07 2.99 -8.77
N ILE A 111 -2.40 3.11 -8.73
CA ILE A 111 -3.27 2.76 -9.87
C ILE A 111 -4.01 3.99 -10.38
N LYS A 112 -4.81 4.62 -9.53
CA LYS A 112 -5.77 5.64 -9.96
C LYS A 112 -5.10 6.88 -10.54
N GLU A 113 -4.07 7.39 -9.87
CA GLU A 113 -3.29 8.55 -10.33
C GLU A 113 -2.48 8.28 -11.61
N HIS A 114 -2.31 7.01 -11.98
CA HIS A 114 -1.45 6.58 -13.10
C HIS A 114 -2.18 5.76 -14.16
N MET A 115 -3.52 5.72 -14.11
CA MET A 115 -4.32 4.85 -14.97
C MET A 115 -4.07 5.11 -16.47
N SER A 116 -4.03 6.37 -16.91
CA SER A 116 -3.72 6.70 -18.31
C SER A 116 -2.32 6.21 -18.68
N THR A 117 -1.32 6.50 -17.86
CA THR A 117 0.06 6.08 -18.09
C THR A 117 0.17 4.57 -18.24
N ILE A 118 -0.43 3.80 -17.34
CA ILE A 118 -0.39 2.32 -17.36
C ILE A 118 -1.03 1.77 -18.65
N VAL A 119 -2.13 2.37 -19.10
CA VAL A 119 -2.84 1.95 -20.33
C VAL A 119 -2.03 2.30 -21.58
N ASP A 120 -1.44 3.48 -21.60
CA ASP A 120 -0.78 4.08 -22.77
C ASP A 120 0.71 3.72 -22.88
N MET A 121 1.28 3.01 -21.90
CA MET A 121 2.67 2.58 -21.90
C MET A 121 3.05 1.89 -23.22
N GLU A 122 3.97 2.52 -23.94
CA GLU A 122 4.34 2.11 -25.29
C GLU A 122 4.87 0.66 -25.28
N ASN A 123 4.38 -0.17 -26.21
CA ASN A 123 4.78 -1.58 -26.39
C ASN A 123 4.59 -2.51 -25.17
N SER A 124 3.89 -2.07 -24.12
CA SER A 124 3.67 -2.91 -22.93
C SER A 124 2.36 -2.66 -22.19
N GLY A 125 1.67 -1.56 -22.46
CA GLY A 125 0.38 -1.21 -21.88
C GLY A 125 -0.73 -2.20 -22.23
N VAL A 126 -1.89 -2.01 -21.61
CA VAL A 126 -3.05 -2.93 -21.72
C VAL A 126 -3.46 -3.16 -23.18
N ILE A 127 -3.38 -2.12 -24.02
CA ILE A 127 -3.69 -2.22 -25.45
C ILE A 127 -2.74 -3.20 -26.16
N HIS A 128 -1.45 -3.18 -25.82
CA HIS A 128 -0.48 -4.10 -26.40
C HIS A 128 -0.68 -5.53 -25.88
N MET A 129 -0.95 -5.71 -24.59
CA MET A 129 -1.30 -7.02 -24.01
C MET A 129 -2.52 -7.65 -24.72
N LEU A 130 -3.58 -6.87 -24.96
CA LEU A 130 -4.77 -7.35 -25.65
C LEU A 130 -4.52 -7.66 -27.13
N LYS A 131 -3.65 -6.90 -27.81
CA LYS A 131 -3.26 -7.17 -29.20
C LYS A 131 -2.51 -8.50 -29.32
N ASN A 132 -1.60 -8.80 -28.39
CA ASN A 132 -0.79 -10.03 -28.45
C ASN A 132 -1.60 -11.30 -28.13
N ILE A 133 -2.53 -11.24 -27.17
CA ILE A 133 -3.44 -12.37 -26.87
C ILE A 133 -4.27 -12.75 -28.11
N ARG A 134 -4.66 -11.76 -28.91
CA ARG A 134 -5.46 -11.97 -30.12
C ARG A 134 -4.66 -12.58 -31.28
N VAL A 135 -3.34 -12.45 -31.27
CA VAL A 135 -2.44 -13.01 -32.30
C VAL A 135 -2.11 -14.48 -32.01
N GLU A 136 -1.90 -14.85 -30.74
CA GLU A 136 -1.64 -16.26 -30.36
C GLU A 136 -2.84 -17.19 -30.58
N GLY A 137 -4.07 -16.65 -30.63
CA GLY A 137 -5.28 -17.41 -30.96
C GLY A 137 -5.49 -17.70 -32.45
N ASN A 138 -4.65 -17.16 -33.35
CA ASN A 138 -4.86 -17.23 -34.81
C ASN A 138 -3.74 -17.95 -35.59
N THR A 139 -2.76 -18.56 -34.92
CA THR A 139 -1.82 -19.48 -35.56
C THR A 139 -2.18 -20.91 -35.18
N SER A 140 -3.14 -21.47 -35.93
CA SER A 140 -3.32 -22.93 -36.07
C SER A 140 -2.35 -23.48 -37.11
#